data_AF-A0A7S2F4D0-F1
#
_entry.id   AF-A0A7S2F4D0-F1
#
_cell.length_a   1.000
_cell.length_b   1.000
_cell.length_c   1.000
_cell.angle_alpha   90.00
_cell.angle_beta   90.00
_cell.angle_gamma   90.00
#
_symmetry.space_group_name_H-M   'P 1'
#
loop_
_entity.id
_entity.type
_entity.pdbx_description
1 polymer ?
#
loop_
_entity_poly.entity_id
_entity_poly.type
_entity_poly.pdbx_seq_one_letter_code
_entity_poly.pdbx_strand_id
1 'polypeptide(L)'
;TMMDVDGSEDDVYDVSAFGLRVRHVFQGNNKPSKHVVTLHMPCTGRKLLLLELAELAATRALVRSPTESPDVKTNLGRCYVVENPKQRGSYMLQVDGNDFVHAAYLHTDIVDISAVRCNDVAAVLNTFGVEAARRTVVEEIGSVFGAYGIKVDPRHLSLIGDAMTHGGGYRGFSRMGMAPNGSPLLKMSFESAGKFL
;
A
#
# COMPACT_ATOMS: atom_id res chain seq x y z
N THR A 1 -30.59 37.11 -37.71
CA THR A 1 -30.10 35.86 -38.33
C THR A 1 -28.61 35.95 -38.46
N MET A 2 -27.90 34.91 -38.04
CA MET A 2 -26.43 34.71 -38.04
C MET A 2 -25.65 35.12 -36.78
N MET A 3 -25.03 34.07 -36.23
CA MET A 3 -23.75 33.97 -35.49
C MET A 3 -23.79 33.97 -33.96
N ASP A 4 -24.05 32.79 -33.41
CA ASP A 4 -23.48 32.36 -32.13
C ASP A 4 -22.17 31.61 -32.40
N VAL A 5 -21.11 32.14 -31.79
CA VAL A 5 -19.78 31.57 -31.66
C VAL A 5 -19.77 30.81 -30.34
N ASP A 6 -19.52 29.50 -30.38
CA ASP A 6 -18.91 28.80 -29.24
C ASP A 6 -18.22 27.53 -29.77
N GLY A 7 -16.91 27.66 -29.98
CA GLY A 7 -16.01 26.54 -30.20
C GLY A 7 -15.53 26.05 -28.83
N SER A 8 -16.17 25.01 -28.30
CA SER A 8 -15.56 24.16 -27.28
C SER A 8 -15.04 22.91 -27.97
N GLU A 9 -13.72 22.82 -28.12
CA GLU A 9 -13.03 21.68 -28.72
C GLU A 9 -13.41 20.38 -27.98
N ASP A 10 -14.10 19.50 -28.71
CA ASP A 10 -14.52 18.16 -28.30
C ASP A 10 -13.33 17.20 -28.42
N ASP A 11 -12.67 16.87 -27.31
CA ASP A 11 -11.66 15.80 -27.30
C ASP A 11 -12.36 14.43 -27.33
N VAL A 12 -12.49 13.87 -28.54
CA VAL A 12 -12.98 12.51 -28.80
C VAL A 12 -11.80 11.53 -28.81
N TYR A 13 -11.66 10.75 -27.74
CA TYR A 13 -10.72 9.61 -27.72
C TYR A 13 -11.41 8.36 -28.26
N ASP A 14 -10.98 7.89 -29.43
CA ASP A 14 -11.45 6.65 -30.05
C ASP A 14 -10.53 5.48 -29.66
N VAL A 15 -11.00 4.64 -28.73
CA VAL A 15 -10.29 3.42 -28.31
C VAL A 15 -10.90 2.23 -29.05
N SER A 16 -10.54 2.08 -30.32
CA SER A 16 -11.19 1.17 -31.25
C SER A 16 -10.64 -0.27 -31.18
N ALA A 17 -11.33 -1.09 -30.40
CA ALA A 17 -11.51 -2.53 -30.67
C ALA A 17 -12.97 -3.01 -30.45
N PHE A 18 -13.80 -2.23 -29.73
CA PHE A 18 -15.19 -2.59 -29.38
C PHE A 18 -16.23 -1.46 -29.60
N GLY A 19 -15.90 -0.38 -30.32
CA GLY A 19 -16.88 0.66 -30.67
C GLY A 19 -17.33 1.54 -29.50
N LEU A 20 -16.48 1.73 -28.49
CA LEU A 20 -16.80 2.49 -27.29
C LEU A 20 -16.60 3.99 -27.53
N ARG A 21 -17.67 4.77 -27.72
CA ARG A 21 -17.59 6.24 -27.84
C ARG A 21 -17.87 6.91 -26.50
N VAL A 22 -16.84 7.44 -25.85
CA VAL A 22 -17.02 8.25 -24.64
C VAL A 22 -17.26 9.69 -25.07
N ARG A 23 -18.44 10.26 -24.77
CA ARG A 23 -18.70 11.69 -24.92
C ARG A 23 -18.61 12.34 -23.54
N HIS A 24 -17.73 13.31 -23.37
CA HIS A 24 -17.61 14.05 -22.12
C HIS A 24 -18.32 15.41 -22.28
N VAL A 25 -19.33 15.70 -21.47
CA VAL A 25 -19.99 17.03 -21.46
C VAL A 25 -19.72 17.66 -20.11
N PHE A 26 -18.71 18.52 -20.02
CA PHE A 26 -18.43 19.30 -18.82
C PHE A 26 -19.24 20.59 -18.86
N GLN A 27 -20.30 20.67 -18.06
CA GLN A 27 -21.10 21.88 -17.95
C GLN A 27 -20.60 22.69 -16.74
N GLY A 28 -19.79 23.71 -17.02
CA GLY A 28 -19.20 24.55 -15.99
C GLY A 28 -20.20 25.38 -15.19
N ASN A 29 -19.74 25.79 -14.00
CA ASN A 29 -20.32 26.71 -13.02
C ASN A 29 -21.26 26.10 -11.96
N ASN A 30 -20.66 25.73 -10.80
CA ASN A 30 -21.29 25.48 -9.49
C ASN A 30 -22.49 24.51 -9.41
N LYS A 31 -22.75 23.75 -10.46
CA LYS A 31 -23.70 22.63 -10.49
C LYS A 31 -22.93 21.31 -10.44
N PRO A 32 -23.49 20.23 -9.88
CA PRO A 32 -22.85 18.93 -9.94
C PRO A 32 -22.59 18.56 -11.40
N SER A 33 -21.33 18.32 -11.73
CA SER A 33 -20.89 17.95 -13.07
C SER A 33 -21.54 16.62 -13.49
N LYS A 34 -22.33 16.64 -14.56
CA LYS A 34 -22.99 15.45 -15.08
C LYS A 34 -22.15 14.83 -16.19
N HIS A 35 -21.69 13.60 -15.99
CA HIS A 35 -20.97 12.83 -17.00
C HIS A 35 -21.93 11.84 -17.69
N VAL A 36 -21.96 11.83 -19.03
CA VAL A 36 -22.86 10.96 -19.81
C VAL A 36 -22.06 10.10 -20.79
N VAL A 37 -21.84 8.83 -20.43
CA VAL A 37 -21.12 7.88 -21.29
C VAL A 37 -22.12 7.09 -22.14
N THR A 38 -21.91 7.03 -23.46
CA THR A 38 -22.79 6.31 -24.41
C THR A 38 -22.05 5.12 -25.02
N LEU A 39 -22.41 3.91 -24.62
CA LEU A 39 -21.76 2.69 -25.11
C LEU A 39 -22.51 2.14 -26.33
N HIS A 40 -21.81 1.95 -27.45
CA HIS A 40 -22.34 1.22 -28.60
C HIS A 40 -21.89 -0.24 -28.52
N MET A 41 -22.85 -1.17 -28.50
CA MET A 41 -22.58 -2.61 -28.41
C MET A 41 -23.16 -3.35 -29.62
N PRO A 42 -22.53 -4.45 -30.08
CA PRO A 42 -23.03 -5.23 -31.20
C PRO A 42 -24.36 -5.91 -30.87
N CYS A 43 -25.28 -5.93 -31.85
CA CYS A 43 -26.63 -6.50 -31.70
C CYS A 43 -26.64 -8.02 -31.41
N THR A 44 -25.52 -8.71 -31.62
CA THR A 44 -25.33 -10.14 -31.35
C THR A 44 -24.94 -10.44 -29.89
N GLY A 45 -24.72 -9.41 -29.07
CA GLY A 45 -24.33 -9.55 -27.67
C GLY A 45 -25.43 -10.13 -26.78
N ARG A 46 -25.03 -10.81 -25.71
CA ARG A 46 -25.94 -11.25 -24.64
C ARG A 46 -26.34 -10.05 -23.77
N LYS A 47 -27.45 -10.17 -23.02
CA LYS A 47 -27.85 -9.16 -22.04
C LYS A 47 -26.73 -8.96 -21.02
N LEU A 48 -26.33 -7.69 -20.81
CA LEU A 48 -25.32 -7.29 -19.84
C LEU A 48 -25.97 -6.43 -18.75
N LEU A 49 -25.61 -6.71 -17.50
CA LEU A 49 -25.97 -5.88 -16.36
C LEU A 49 -24.98 -4.70 -16.28
N LEU A 50 -25.23 -3.66 -17.09
CA LEU A 50 -24.34 -2.49 -17.16
C LEU A 50 -24.19 -1.76 -15.82
N LEU A 51 -25.21 -1.81 -14.96
CA LEU A 51 -25.14 -1.20 -13.63
C LEU A 51 -24.03 -1.83 -12.78
N GLU A 52 -23.95 -3.16 -12.72
CA GLU A 52 -22.95 -3.88 -11.93
C GLU A 52 -21.53 -3.62 -12.47
N LEU A 53 -21.37 -3.58 -13.79
CA LEU A 53 -20.09 -3.23 -14.42
C LEU A 53 -19.69 -1.77 -14.13
N ALA A 54 -20.66 -0.85 -14.14
CA ALA A 54 -20.41 0.56 -13.83
C ALA A 54 -20.03 0.75 -12.34
N GLU A 55 -20.69 0.05 -11.42
CA GLU A 55 -20.35 0.06 -9.98
C GLU A 55 -18.96 -0.52 -9.74
N LEU A 56 -18.62 -1.63 -10.41
CA LEU A 56 -17.29 -2.24 -10.32
C LEU A 56 -16.21 -1.34 -10.93
N ALA A 57 -16.51 -0.64 -12.03
CA ALA A 57 -15.61 0.34 -12.62
C ALA A 57 -15.44 1.56 -11.69
N ALA A 58 -16.52 2.08 -11.12
CA ALA A 58 -16.48 3.23 -10.22
C ALA A 58 -15.68 2.96 -8.94
N THR A 59 -15.80 1.76 -8.38
CA THR A 59 -15.03 1.35 -7.18
C THR A 59 -13.54 1.13 -7.44
N ARG A 60 -13.16 0.85 -8.69
CA ARG A 60 -11.74 0.63 -9.09
C ARG A 60 -11.10 1.85 -9.74
N ALA A 61 -11.88 2.84 -10.15
CA ALA A 61 -11.38 4.05 -10.78
C ALA A 61 -10.63 4.90 -9.74
N LEU A 62 -9.30 4.90 -9.83
CA LEU A 62 -8.44 5.80 -9.06
C LEU A 62 -8.46 7.19 -9.72
N VAL A 63 -8.99 8.19 -9.01
CA VAL A 63 -9.06 9.58 -9.51
C VAL A 63 -7.70 10.27 -9.40
N ARG A 64 -6.94 9.98 -8.33
CA ARG A 64 -5.62 10.56 -8.10
C ARG A 64 -4.72 9.52 -7.45
N SER A 65 -3.56 9.28 -8.05
CA SER A 65 -2.45 8.55 -7.47
C SER A 65 -1.36 9.51 -7.00
N PRO A 66 -0.54 9.12 -6.02
CA PRO A 66 0.65 9.89 -5.64
C PRO A 66 1.75 9.89 -6.72
N THR A 67 1.69 8.98 -7.69
CA THR A 67 2.66 8.89 -8.80
C THR A 67 2.13 9.58 -10.06
N GLU A 68 2.99 10.31 -10.75
CA GLU A 68 2.69 10.98 -12.04
C GLU A 68 2.50 9.98 -13.20
N SER A 69 3.08 8.78 -13.07
CA SER A 69 2.95 7.70 -14.06
C SER A 69 1.82 6.72 -13.68
N PRO A 70 0.84 6.49 -14.56
CA PRO A 70 -0.33 5.64 -14.27
C PRO A 70 -0.02 4.14 -14.18
N ASP A 71 1.14 3.70 -14.67
CA ASP A 71 1.52 2.28 -14.71
C ASP A 71 2.13 1.77 -13.39
N VAL A 72 2.58 2.68 -12.52
CA VAL A 72 3.24 2.30 -11.26
C VAL A 72 2.18 2.03 -10.20
N LYS A 73 1.96 0.75 -9.91
CA LYS A 73 1.13 0.33 -8.77
C LYS A 73 1.84 0.66 -7.47
N THR A 74 1.33 1.65 -6.74
CA THR A 74 1.78 1.98 -5.40
C THR A 74 0.98 1.19 -4.37
N ASN A 75 1.63 0.73 -3.31
CA ASN A 75 0.95 0.12 -2.18
C ASN A 75 0.66 1.18 -1.11
N LEU A 76 -0.08 2.22 -1.52
CA LEU A 76 -0.49 3.33 -0.68
C LEU A 76 -2.01 3.43 -0.67
N GLY A 77 -2.56 3.51 0.52
CA GLY A 77 -3.96 3.71 0.81
C GLY A 77 -4.21 5.11 1.36
N ARG A 78 -4.93 5.17 2.48
CA ARG A 78 -5.33 6.44 3.08
C ARG A 78 -4.18 7.03 3.88
N CYS A 79 -4.12 8.36 3.91
CA CYS A 79 -3.19 9.12 4.73
C CYS A 79 -3.98 10.00 5.71
N TYR A 80 -3.58 9.97 6.97
CA TYR A 80 -4.19 10.72 8.06
C TYR A 80 -3.13 11.58 8.74
N VAL A 81 -3.49 12.81 9.10
CA VAL A 81 -2.65 13.67 9.93
C VAL A 81 -2.97 13.36 11.39
N VAL A 82 -1.94 13.00 12.16
CA VAL A 82 -2.04 12.63 13.58
C VAL A 82 -1.09 13.52 14.38
N GLU A 83 -1.48 13.93 15.58
CA GLU A 83 -0.56 14.64 16.48
C GLU A 83 0.52 13.68 17.00
N ASN A 84 1.77 14.16 17.06
CA ASN A 84 2.88 13.34 17.51
C ASN A 84 2.80 13.11 19.03
N PRO A 85 2.75 11.84 19.50
CA PRO A 85 2.68 11.56 20.93
C PRO A 85 3.99 11.88 21.68
N LYS A 86 5.14 11.94 20.97
CA LYS A 86 6.47 12.17 21.58
C LYS A 86 6.83 13.64 21.72
N GLN A 87 6.30 14.51 20.85
CA GLN A 87 6.62 15.93 20.84
C GLN A 87 5.34 16.74 20.66
N ARG A 88 4.97 17.46 21.73
CA ARG A 88 3.78 18.29 21.73
C ARG A 88 3.94 19.42 20.72
N GLY A 89 2.98 19.54 19.79
CA GLY A 89 2.98 20.55 18.74
C GLY A 89 3.66 20.15 17.43
N SER A 90 4.09 18.88 17.27
CA SER A 90 4.45 18.34 15.95
C SER A 90 3.38 17.38 15.43
N TYR A 91 3.26 17.31 14.10
CA TYR A 91 2.32 16.44 13.40
C TYR A 91 3.08 15.28 12.74
N MET A 92 2.42 14.14 12.65
CA MET A 92 2.88 12.93 11.99
C MET A 92 1.85 12.52 10.93
N LEU A 93 2.33 12.03 9.80
CA LEU A 93 1.47 11.42 8.79
C LEU A 93 1.41 9.91 9.05
N GLN A 94 0.20 9.39 9.22
CA GLN A 94 -0.05 7.97 9.27
C GLN A 94 -0.60 7.53 7.91
N VAL A 95 0.11 6.63 7.25
CA VAL A 95 -0.23 6.15 5.91
C VAL A 95 -0.53 4.66 5.97
N ASP A 96 -1.66 4.26 5.39
CA ASP A 96 -1.97 2.85 5.16
C ASP A 96 -1.14 2.37 3.96
N GLY A 97 -0.07 1.62 4.17
CA GLY A 97 0.78 1.16 3.08
C GLY A 97 2.23 0.96 3.51
N ASN A 98 3.02 0.31 2.66
CA ASN A 98 4.43 0.01 2.94
C ASN A 98 5.39 0.49 1.83
N ASP A 99 4.95 1.43 0.99
CA ASP A 99 5.76 2.00 -0.09
C ASP A 99 6.51 3.26 0.35
N PHE A 100 7.75 3.09 0.81
CA PHE A 100 8.59 4.19 1.27
C PHE A 100 8.95 5.20 0.17
N VAL A 101 9.10 4.73 -1.07
CA VAL A 101 9.56 5.56 -2.18
C VAL A 101 8.53 6.63 -2.48
N HIS A 102 7.29 6.20 -2.67
CA HIS A 102 6.21 7.11 -3.02
C HIS A 102 5.66 7.88 -1.81
N ALA A 103 5.72 7.30 -0.60
CA ALA A 103 5.24 7.99 0.60
C ALA A 103 6.22 9.04 1.14
N ALA A 104 7.53 8.79 1.08
CA ALA A 104 8.53 9.64 1.73
C ALA A 104 9.58 10.20 0.76
N TYR A 105 10.20 9.36 -0.08
CA TYR A 105 11.34 9.80 -0.91
C TYR A 105 10.96 10.79 -2.02
N LEU A 106 9.71 10.80 -2.48
CA LEU A 106 9.24 11.81 -3.46
C LEU A 106 8.84 13.14 -2.80
N HIS A 107 8.68 13.18 -1.47
CA HIS A 107 8.15 14.32 -0.73
C HIS A 107 9.11 14.79 0.37
N THR A 108 10.40 14.86 0.04
CA THR A 108 11.49 15.23 0.97
C THR A 108 11.44 16.69 1.44
N ASP A 109 10.66 17.51 0.74
CA ASP A 109 10.36 18.90 1.07
C ASP A 109 9.34 19.03 2.23
N ILE A 110 8.50 18.01 2.43
CA ILE A 110 7.43 18.00 3.44
C ILE A 110 7.71 16.98 4.55
N VAL A 111 8.37 15.86 4.23
CA VAL A 111 8.57 14.71 5.12
C VAL A 111 10.04 14.55 5.49
N ASP A 112 10.33 14.47 6.78
CA ASP A 112 11.65 14.09 7.29
C ASP A 112 11.88 12.58 7.13
N ILE A 113 12.71 12.21 6.16
CA ILE A 113 13.06 10.83 5.82
C ILE A 113 13.71 10.10 7.01
N SER A 114 14.47 10.81 7.85
CA SER A 114 15.20 10.20 8.97
C SER A 114 14.28 9.70 10.09
N ALA A 115 13.08 10.26 10.17
CA ALA A 115 12.08 9.94 11.17
C ALA A 115 11.04 8.92 10.69
N VAL A 116 11.10 8.46 9.43
CA VAL A 116 10.13 7.53 8.85
C VAL A 116 10.18 6.18 9.57
N ARG A 117 9.00 5.64 9.87
CA ARG A 117 8.82 4.33 10.52
C ARG A 117 7.74 3.55 9.80
N CYS A 118 7.84 2.24 9.86
CA CYS A 118 6.86 1.30 9.30
C CYS A 118 6.80 0.07 10.18
N ASN A 119 5.60 -0.49 10.28
CA ASN A 119 5.32 -1.73 11.00
C ASN A 119 5.67 -2.99 10.17
N ASP A 120 5.85 -2.86 8.86
CA ASP A 120 6.29 -3.97 8.01
C ASP A 120 7.82 -4.13 8.06
N VAL A 121 8.27 -5.08 8.89
CA VAL A 121 9.70 -5.41 9.08
C VAL A 121 10.36 -5.86 7.78
N ALA A 122 9.65 -6.57 6.89
CA ALA A 122 10.23 -7.07 5.65
C ALA A 122 10.47 -5.92 4.66
N ALA A 123 9.53 -4.97 4.58
CA ALA A 123 9.72 -3.75 3.80
C ALA A 123 10.90 -2.92 4.35
N VAL A 124 10.99 -2.76 5.68
CA VAL A 124 12.12 -2.06 6.32
C VAL A 124 13.46 -2.74 6.03
N LEU A 125 13.51 -4.08 6.09
CA LEU A 125 14.71 -4.84 5.77
C LEU A 125 15.20 -4.57 4.34
N ASN A 126 14.28 -4.53 3.38
CA ASN A 126 14.61 -4.32 1.97
C ASN A 126 15.05 -2.88 1.68
N THR A 127 14.54 -1.89 2.40
CA THR A 127 14.85 -0.47 2.16
C THR A 127 16.02 0.05 3.00
N PHE A 128 16.06 -0.28 4.28
CA PHE A 128 17.00 0.28 5.26
C PHE A 128 18.03 -0.73 5.79
N GLY A 129 17.85 -2.03 5.52
CA GLY A 129 18.76 -3.09 5.92
C GLY A 129 18.44 -3.75 7.27
N VAL A 130 19.32 -4.68 7.67
CA VAL A 130 19.04 -5.64 8.75
C VAL A 130 18.98 -5.02 10.15
N GLU A 131 19.81 -4.01 10.44
CA GLU A 131 19.80 -3.34 11.76
C GLU A 131 18.56 -2.48 11.97
N ALA A 132 18.05 -1.86 10.90
CA ALA A 132 16.79 -1.15 10.94
C ALA A 132 15.64 -2.13 11.20
N ALA A 133 15.62 -3.28 10.50
CA ALA A 133 14.63 -4.32 10.70
C ALA A 133 14.66 -4.89 12.14
N ARG A 134 15.86 -5.17 12.68
CA ARG A 134 16.05 -5.62 14.07
C ARG A 134 15.45 -4.62 15.06
N ARG A 135 15.72 -3.32 14.87
CA ARG A 135 15.17 -2.26 15.71
C ARG A 135 13.63 -2.21 15.61
N THR A 136 13.08 -2.28 14.40
CA THR A 136 11.62 -2.31 14.19
C THR A 136 10.97 -3.48 14.91
N VAL A 137 11.53 -4.69 14.84
CA VAL A 137 11.00 -5.85 15.58
C VAL A 137 10.90 -5.58 17.08
N VAL A 138 11.95 -5.02 17.68
CA VAL A 138 11.98 -4.70 19.11
C VAL A 138 10.95 -3.63 19.47
N GLU A 139 10.83 -2.58 18.66
CA GLU A 139 9.88 -1.48 18.86
C GLU A 139 8.42 -1.96 18.72
N GLU A 140 8.11 -2.77 17.69
CA GLU A 140 6.76 -3.29 17.44
C GLU A 140 6.30 -4.27 18.52
N ILE A 141 7.15 -5.22 18.91
CA ILE A 141 6.82 -6.15 20.02
C ILE A 141 6.62 -5.37 21.32
N GLY A 142 7.47 -4.38 21.58
CA GLY A 142 7.33 -3.48 22.73
C GLY A 142 6.01 -2.70 22.72
N SER A 143 5.60 -2.20 21.54
CA SER A 143 4.33 -1.49 21.34
C SER A 143 3.13 -2.38 21.66
N VAL A 144 3.13 -3.64 21.20
CA VAL A 144 2.06 -4.62 21.49
C VAL A 144 1.93 -4.87 22.99
N PHE A 145 3.03 -5.17 23.69
CA PHE A 145 2.97 -5.37 25.15
C PHE A 145 2.60 -4.10 25.91
N GLY A 146 3.07 -2.94 25.44
CA GLY A 146 2.76 -1.63 26.00
C GLY A 146 1.27 -1.31 25.98
N ALA A 147 0.56 -1.69 24.91
CA ALA A 147 -0.89 -1.51 24.80
C ALA A 147 -1.69 -2.26 25.89
N TYR A 148 -1.16 -3.38 26.39
CA TYR A 148 -1.76 -4.16 27.49
C TYR A 148 -1.19 -3.82 28.87
N GLY A 149 -0.29 -2.83 28.98
CA GLY A 149 0.37 -2.46 30.24
C GLY A 149 1.38 -3.49 30.75
N ILE A 150 1.80 -4.43 29.91
CA ILE A 150 2.76 -5.48 30.27
C ILE A 150 4.18 -4.91 30.11
N LYS A 151 4.92 -4.82 31.22
CA LYS A 151 6.31 -4.37 31.20
C LYS A 151 7.24 -5.55 30.93
N VAL A 152 7.85 -5.57 29.76
CA VAL A 152 8.88 -6.54 29.38
C VAL A 152 10.23 -5.85 29.39
N ASP A 153 11.26 -6.52 29.92
CA ASP A 153 12.63 -5.99 29.90
C ASP A 153 13.15 -5.92 28.44
N PRO A 154 13.71 -4.79 28.01
CA PRO A 154 14.21 -4.63 26.64
C PRO A 154 15.33 -5.61 26.28
N ARG A 155 16.02 -6.21 27.27
CA ARG A 155 17.05 -7.25 27.04
C ARG A 155 16.44 -8.51 26.43
N HIS A 156 15.23 -8.91 26.86
CA HIS A 156 14.54 -10.07 26.28
C HIS A 156 14.13 -9.80 24.84
N LEU A 157 13.57 -8.61 24.58
CA LEU A 157 13.15 -8.21 23.24
C LEU A 157 14.35 -8.09 22.29
N SER A 158 15.47 -7.56 22.79
CA SER A 158 16.71 -7.45 22.01
C SER A 158 17.25 -8.82 21.61
N LEU A 159 17.27 -9.78 22.55
CA LEU A 159 17.71 -11.15 22.26
C LEU A 159 16.83 -11.81 21.19
N ILE A 160 15.50 -11.59 21.24
CA ILE A 160 14.57 -12.09 20.23
C ILE A 160 14.85 -11.44 18.87
N GLY A 161 15.02 -10.11 18.83
CA GLY A 161 15.37 -9.38 17.62
C GLY A 161 16.65 -9.92 16.98
N ASP A 162 17.71 -10.07 17.77
CA ASP A 162 19.00 -10.61 17.31
C ASP A 162 18.86 -12.05 16.80
N ALA A 163 18.11 -12.91 17.49
CA ALA A 163 17.86 -14.27 17.06
C ALA A 163 17.09 -14.33 15.72
N MET A 164 16.15 -13.41 15.49
CA MET A 164 15.40 -13.33 14.23
C MET A 164 16.24 -12.79 13.07
N THR A 165 17.25 -11.94 13.33
CA THR A 165 18.05 -11.27 12.30
C THR A 165 19.50 -11.75 12.17
N HIS A 166 19.95 -12.71 12.98
CA HIS A 166 21.35 -13.19 13.00
C HIS A 166 21.88 -13.66 11.63
N GLY A 167 21.01 -14.11 10.74
CA GLY A 167 21.36 -14.59 9.40
C GLY A 167 21.42 -13.50 8.32
N GLY A 168 21.33 -12.22 8.69
CA GLY A 168 21.32 -11.09 7.74
C GLY A 168 19.97 -10.85 7.06
N GLY A 169 18.91 -11.55 7.47
CA GLY A 169 17.56 -11.39 6.94
C GLY A 169 16.50 -11.51 8.03
N TYR A 170 15.22 -11.45 7.67
CA TYR A 170 14.11 -11.56 8.61
C TYR A 170 13.59 -12.99 8.67
N ARG A 171 13.80 -13.67 9.81
CA ARG A 171 13.40 -15.07 10.01
C ARG A 171 12.47 -15.21 11.22
N GLY A 172 11.27 -15.73 10.97
CA GLY A 172 10.33 -16.09 12.04
C GLY A 172 10.67 -17.43 12.71
N PHE A 173 10.14 -17.66 13.91
CA PHE A 173 10.22 -18.93 14.64
C PHE A 173 9.19 -19.94 14.10
N SER A 174 9.37 -20.35 12.85
CA SER A 174 8.52 -21.32 12.15
C SER A 174 9.36 -22.47 11.57
N ARG A 175 8.70 -23.50 11.00
CA ARG A 175 9.34 -24.60 10.27
C ARG A 175 10.46 -24.15 9.34
N MET A 176 10.15 -23.15 8.53
CA MET A 176 11.03 -22.64 7.50
C MET A 176 12.20 -21.86 8.11
N GLY A 177 11.97 -21.18 9.23
CA GLY A 177 13.04 -20.55 10.00
C GLY A 177 13.95 -21.55 10.70
N MET A 178 13.43 -22.72 11.10
CA MET A 178 14.20 -23.74 11.79
C MET A 178 14.94 -24.71 10.86
N ALA A 179 14.53 -24.80 9.60
CA ALA A 179 15.17 -25.61 8.55
C ALA A 179 16.70 -25.44 8.43
N PRO A 180 17.29 -24.22 8.48
CA PRO A 180 18.73 -24.01 8.40
C PRO A 180 19.51 -24.37 9.68
N ASN A 181 18.86 -24.76 10.78
CA ASN A 181 19.59 -25.17 11.98
C ASN A 181 20.44 -26.43 11.73
N GLY A 182 21.61 -26.54 12.35
CA GLY A 182 22.50 -27.69 12.13
C GLY A 182 22.03 -29.00 12.77
N SER A 183 21.23 -28.94 13.85
CA SER A 183 20.86 -30.11 14.64
C SER A 183 19.64 -30.87 14.06
N PRO A 184 19.80 -32.13 13.59
CA PRO A 184 18.67 -32.92 13.10
C PRO A 184 17.74 -33.38 14.23
N LEU A 185 18.28 -33.66 15.43
CA LEU A 185 17.48 -34.02 16.61
C LEU A 185 16.54 -32.88 17.01
N LEU A 186 17.05 -31.63 16.96
CA LEU A 186 16.22 -30.45 17.21
C LEU A 186 15.09 -30.33 16.19
N LYS A 187 15.37 -30.54 14.90
CA LYS A 187 14.36 -30.50 13.84
C LYS A 187 13.30 -31.57 14.03
N MET A 188 13.71 -32.81 14.28
CA MET A 188 12.79 -33.94 14.50
C MET A 188 11.91 -33.74 15.74
N SER A 189 12.46 -33.15 16.82
CA SER A 189 11.73 -32.90 18.07
C SER A 189 10.74 -31.73 17.97
N PHE A 190 10.92 -30.82 17.03
CA PHE A 190 9.99 -29.70 16.80
C PHE A 190 8.81 -30.13 15.92
N GLU A 191 9.08 -30.59 14.70
CA GLU A 191 8.04 -31.07 13.78
C GLU A 191 8.59 -31.90 12.60
N SER A 192 7.71 -32.65 11.92
CA SER A 192 8.03 -33.41 10.69
C SER A 192 9.19 -34.40 10.83
N ALA A 193 9.24 -35.18 11.91
CA ALA A 193 10.31 -36.17 12.16
C ALA A 193 10.58 -37.10 10.96
N GLY A 194 9.52 -37.62 10.33
CA GLY A 194 9.63 -38.53 9.18
C GLY A 194 10.21 -37.91 7.89
N LYS A 195 10.42 -36.59 7.83
CA LYS A 195 11.10 -35.92 6.70
C LYS A 195 12.62 -35.87 6.89
N PHE A 196 13.11 -36.11 8.11
CA PHE A 196 14.53 -36.00 8.48
C PHE A 196 15.17 -37.35 8.84
N LEU A 197 14.39 -38.44 8.81
CA LEU A 197 14.83 -39.85 8.77
C LEU A 197 15.11 -40.26 7.32
#